data_AF-A0A661B1L3-F1
#
_entry.id   AF-A0A661B1L3-F1
#
_cell.length_a   1.000
_cell.length_b   1.000
_cell.length_c   1.000
_cell.angle_alpha   90.00
_cell.angle_beta   90.00
_cell.angle_gamma   90.00
#
_symmetry.space_group_name_H-M   'P 1'
#
loop_
_entity.id
_entity.type
_entity.pdbx_description
1 polymer ?
#
loop_
_entity_poly.entity_id
_entity_poly.type
_entity_poly.pdbx_seq_one_letter_code
_entity_poly.pdbx_strand_id
1 'polypeptide(L)'
;SFYIIFFVLAGAHLKLGLLTKLGLIGIIYMVCRTVGLMGGAWLGAILGKEPPVIRKYLGLGILSQAGVAVGLAYLVIRELAPFGEQGQNMGSLIISVVAATTVVFEIIGPITTKFAISKAGEIGKLHRK
;
A
#
# COMPACT_ATOMS: atom_id res chain seq x y z
N SER A 1 14.81 -13.32 8.19
CA SER A 1 15.92 -12.45 7.74
C SER A 1 15.58 -11.55 6.54
N PHE A 2 14.81 -12.02 5.53
CA PHE A 2 14.50 -11.22 4.33
C PHE A 2 13.66 -9.93 4.60
N TYR A 3 12.69 -10.00 5.52
CA TYR A 3 11.85 -8.86 5.90
C TYR A 3 12.64 -7.68 6.47
N ILE A 4 13.68 -7.96 7.27
CA ILE A 4 14.53 -6.93 7.87
C ILE A 4 15.33 -6.21 6.78
N ILE A 5 15.90 -6.98 5.82
CA ILE A 5 16.66 -6.41 4.70
C ILE A 5 15.76 -5.54 3.82
N PHE A 6 14.54 -5.99 3.53
CA PHE A 6 13.55 -5.21 2.77
C PHE A 6 13.20 -3.88 3.47
N PHE A 7 12.91 -3.91 4.77
CA PHE A 7 12.60 -2.72 5.56
C PHE A 7 13.79 -1.76 5.69
N VAL A 8 15.01 -2.29 5.87
CA VAL A 8 16.24 -1.49 5.94
C VAL A 8 16.52 -0.82 4.60
N LEU A 9 16.36 -1.53 3.48
CA LEU A 9 16.54 -0.97 2.13
C LEU A 9 15.48 0.09 1.82
N ALA A 10 14.21 -0.20 2.15
CA ALA A 10 13.12 0.76 2.02
C ALA A 10 13.36 2.01 2.87
N GLY A 11 13.85 1.84 4.10
CA GLY A 11 14.26 2.93 4.99
C GLY A 11 15.48 3.71 4.49
N ALA A 12 16.47 3.05 3.89
CA ALA A 12 17.65 3.71 3.33
C ALA A 12 17.32 4.59 2.10
N HIS A 13 16.31 4.20 1.32
CA HIS A 13 15.77 5.01 0.23
C HIS A 13 14.76 6.07 0.71
N LEU A 14 14.34 6.04 1.99
CA LEU A 14 13.40 6.97 2.58
C LEU A 14 14.09 8.31 2.89
N LYS A 15 14.05 9.25 1.95
CA LYS A 15 14.46 10.64 2.22
C LYS A 15 13.33 11.36 2.97
N LEU A 16 13.40 11.40 4.30
CA LEU A 16 12.45 12.12 5.16
C LEU A 16 12.30 13.61 4.78
N GLY A 17 13.36 14.25 4.27
CA GLY A 17 13.27 15.62 3.76
C GLY A 17 12.40 15.78 2.51
N LEU A 18 12.19 14.70 1.73
CA LEU A 18 11.26 14.69 0.60
C LEU A 18 9.81 14.51 1.08
N LEU A 19 9.55 13.80 2.19
CA LEU A 19 8.20 13.67 2.76
C LEU A 19 7.58 15.05 3.04
N THR A 20 8.34 15.94 3.68
CA THR A 20 7.89 17.29 4.01
C THR A 20 7.65 18.13 2.76
N LYS A 21 8.48 17.98 1.72
CA LYS A 21 8.31 18.68 0.44
C LYS A 21 7.17 18.12 -0.40
N LEU A 22 6.86 16.83 -0.25
CA LEU A 22 5.80 16.14 -0.97
C LEU A 22 4.43 16.31 -0.33
N GLY A 23 4.29 16.98 0.82
CA GLY A 23 3.09 17.00 1.66
C GLY A 23 1.75 16.94 0.90
N LEU A 24 1.51 17.88 -0.03
CA LEU A 24 0.26 17.89 -0.81
C LEU A 24 0.16 16.73 -1.82
N ILE A 25 1.22 16.47 -2.59
CA ILE A 25 1.27 15.39 -3.59
C ILE A 25 1.13 14.02 -2.92
N GLY A 26 1.80 13.82 -1.78
CA GLY A 26 1.74 12.62 -0.98
C GLY A 26 0.34 12.37 -0.43
N ILE A 27 -0.34 13.42 0.07
CA ILE A 27 -1.74 13.31 0.53
C ILE A 27 -2.67 12.95 -0.63
N ILE A 28 -2.57 13.64 -1.76
CA ILE A 28 -3.39 13.36 -2.95
C ILE A 28 -3.17 11.91 -3.40
N TYR A 29 -1.91 11.48 -3.52
CA TYR A 29 -1.56 10.12 -3.87
C TYR A 29 -2.13 9.11 -2.87
N MET A 30 -2.01 9.39 -1.57
CA MET A 30 -2.53 8.53 -0.51
C MET A 30 -4.05 8.34 -0.63
N VAL A 31 -4.80 9.43 -0.83
CA VAL A 31 -6.26 9.39 -1.00
C VAL A 31 -6.64 8.64 -2.27
N CYS A 32 -6.05 8.99 -3.41
CA CYS A 32 -6.30 8.30 -4.69
C CYS A 32 -5.99 6.80 -4.58
N ARG A 33 -4.88 6.44 -3.92
CA ARG A 33 -4.46 5.06 -3.70
C ARG A 33 -5.46 4.32 -2.82
N THR A 34 -5.87 4.90 -1.69
CA THR A 34 -6.84 4.27 -0.79
C THR A 34 -8.18 4.06 -1.49
N VAL A 35 -8.69 5.07 -2.21
CA VAL A 35 -9.97 4.97 -2.93
C VAL A 35 -9.86 3.93 -4.05
N GLY A 36 -8.78 3.94 -4.84
CA GLY A 36 -8.57 2.97 -5.92
C GLY A 36 -8.45 1.53 -5.40
N LEU A 37 -7.71 1.32 -4.31
CA LEU A 37 -7.53 0.00 -3.71
C LEU A 37 -8.84 -0.52 -3.09
N MET A 38 -9.52 0.31 -2.29
CA MET A 38 -10.77 -0.08 -1.64
C MET A 38 -11.90 -0.29 -2.65
N GLY A 39 -12.02 0.62 -3.62
CA GLY A 39 -12.99 0.52 -4.71
C GLY A 39 -12.73 -0.69 -5.60
N GLY A 40 -11.47 -0.92 -5.98
CA GLY A 40 -11.07 -2.08 -6.77
C GLY A 40 -11.33 -3.41 -6.05
N ALA A 41 -11.02 -3.48 -4.76
CA ALA A 41 -11.31 -4.67 -3.95
C ALA A 41 -12.80 -4.92 -3.76
N TRP A 42 -13.58 -3.85 -3.57
CA TRP A 42 -15.04 -3.95 -3.47
C TRP A 42 -15.66 -4.43 -4.80
N LEU A 43 -15.25 -3.84 -5.93
CA LEU A 43 -15.69 -4.27 -7.26
C LEU A 43 -15.27 -5.71 -7.56
N GLY A 44 -14.03 -6.08 -7.24
CA GLY A 44 -13.53 -7.45 -7.38
C GLY A 44 -14.33 -8.45 -6.55
N ALA A 45 -14.66 -8.11 -5.30
CA ALA A 45 -15.47 -8.94 -4.43
C ALA A 45 -16.94 -9.06 -4.91
N ILE A 46 -17.48 -8.04 -5.56
CA ILE A 46 -18.81 -8.10 -6.20
C ILE A 46 -18.78 -9.04 -7.41
N LEU A 47 -17.82 -8.86 -8.31
CA LEU A 47 -17.68 -9.68 -9.51
C LEU A 47 -17.39 -11.15 -9.16
N GLY A 48 -16.61 -11.39 -8.10
CA GLY A 48 -16.35 -12.72 -7.54
C GLY A 48 -17.52 -13.34 -6.76
N LYS A 49 -18.65 -12.62 -6.62
CA LYS A 49 -19.83 -13.06 -5.85
C LYS A 49 -19.54 -13.41 -4.39
N GLU A 50 -18.55 -12.77 -3.79
CA GLU A 50 -18.14 -13.02 -2.39
C GLU A 50 -19.24 -12.64 -1.38
N PRO A 51 -19.23 -13.20 -0.16
CA PRO A 51 -20.15 -12.82 0.91
C PRO A 51 -20.12 -11.30 1.23
N PRO A 52 -21.25 -10.70 1.65
CA PRO A 52 -21.35 -9.24 1.90
C PRO A 52 -20.39 -8.76 3.00
N VAL A 53 -20.04 -9.65 3.92
CA VAL A 53 -19.04 -9.41 4.96
C VAL A 53 -17.65 -9.20 4.34
N ILE A 54 -17.24 -10.08 3.42
CA ILE A 54 -15.96 -9.98 2.70
C ILE A 54 -15.98 -8.72 1.81
N ARG A 55 -17.06 -8.46 1.07
CA ARG A 55 -17.18 -7.25 0.23
C ARG A 55 -16.95 -5.96 1.02
N LYS A 56 -17.46 -5.87 2.25
CA LYS A 56 -17.37 -4.65 3.07
C LYS A 56 -16.01 -4.46 3.75
N TYR A 57 -15.36 -5.55 4.16
CA TYR A 57 -14.15 -5.49 5.00
C TYR A 57 -12.86 -5.82 4.27
N LEU A 58 -12.92 -6.43 3.09
CA LEU A 58 -11.74 -6.79 2.30
C LEU A 58 -10.85 -5.58 2.04
N GLY A 59 -11.41 -4.47 1.53
CA GLY A 59 -10.66 -3.24 1.23
C GLY A 59 -9.93 -2.64 2.42
N LEU A 60 -10.44 -2.83 3.64
CA LEU A 60 -9.79 -2.43 4.89
C LEU A 60 -8.66 -3.39 5.28
N GLY A 61 -8.82 -4.69 4.98
CA GLY A 61 -7.81 -5.72 5.24
C GLY A 61 -6.56 -5.62 4.36
N ILE A 62 -6.71 -5.23 3.10
CA ILE A 62 -5.60 -5.10 2.13
C ILE A 62 -4.88 -3.74 2.17
N LEU A 63 -5.23 -2.85 3.10
CA LEU A 63 -4.58 -1.53 3.21
C LEU A 63 -3.08 -1.66 3.55
N SER A 64 -2.71 -2.73 4.26
CA SER A 64 -1.32 -3.06 4.62
C SER A 64 -0.62 -3.79 3.47
N GLN A 65 -0.16 -3.05 2.44
CA GLN A 65 0.53 -3.62 1.27
C GLN A 65 1.80 -2.84 0.90
N ALA A 66 2.90 -3.12 1.60
CA ALA A 66 4.20 -2.49 1.35
C ALA A 66 4.98 -3.13 0.19
N GLY A 67 5.05 -4.46 0.15
CA GLY A 67 5.85 -5.19 -0.85
C GLY A 67 5.44 -4.92 -2.30
N VAL A 68 4.14 -5.01 -2.59
CA VAL A 68 3.59 -4.74 -3.93
C VAL A 68 3.77 -3.27 -4.33
N ALA A 69 3.63 -2.34 -3.37
CA ALA A 69 3.83 -0.92 -3.61
C ALA A 69 5.25 -0.62 -4.10
N VAL A 70 6.24 -1.10 -3.36
CA VAL A 70 7.66 -0.91 -3.65
C VAL A 70 8.04 -1.63 -4.94
N GLY A 71 7.53 -2.85 -5.16
CA GLY A 71 7.77 -3.60 -6.40
C GLY A 71 7.27 -2.86 -7.65
N LEU A 72 6.05 -2.31 -7.61
CA LEU A 72 5.50 -1.52 -8.71
C LEU A 72 6.29 -0.21 -8.91
N ALA A 73 6.70 0.47 -7.84
CA ALA A 73 7.52 1.68 -7.94
C ALA A 73 8.87 1.38 -8.60
N TYR A 74 9.49 0.24 -8.27
CA TYR A 74 10.74 -0.19 -8.87
C TYR A 74 10.58 -0.54 -10.36
N LEU A 75 9.48 -1.20 -10.73
CA LEU A 75 9.16 -1.44 -12.15
C LEU A 75 9.02 -0.13 -12.92
N VAL A 76 8.30 0.85 -12.37
CA VAL A 76 8.13 2.16 -13.01
C VAL A 76 9.48 2.87 -13.21
N ILE A 77 10.40 2.80 -12.25
CA ILE A 77 11.76 3.34 -12.43
C ILE A 77 12.48 2.66 -13.58
N ARG A 78 12.41 1.34 -13.66
CA ARG A 78 13.09 0.58 -14.71
C ARG A 78 12.52 0.92 -16.09
N GLU A 79 11.21 1.10 -16.19
CA GLU A 79 10.55 1.51 -17.44
C GLU A 79 10.80 2.97 -17.80
N LEU A 80 11.05 3.86 -16.81
CA LEU A 80 11.39 5.26 -17.05
C LEU A 80 12.88 5.50 -17.28
N ALA A 81 13.76 4.58 -16.89
CA ALA A 81 15.21 4.69 -17.08
C ALA A 81 15.66 4.95 -18.54
N PRO A 82 15.01 4.39 -19.59
CA PRO A 82 15.35 4.66 -20.98
C PRO A 82 15.07 6.11 -21.42
N PHE A 83 14.25 6.86 -20.69
CA PHE A 83 13.88 8.24 -21.02
C PHE A 83 14.92 9.29 -20.57
N GLY A 84 16.14 8.86 -20.25
CA GLY A 84 17.25 9.74 -19.89
C GLY A 84 17.15 10.31 -18.46
N GLU A 85 17.85 11.42 -18.23
CA GLU A 85 18.02 12.02 -16.90
C GLU A 85 16.68 12.47 -16.26
N GLN A 86 15.73 12.91 -17.09
CA GLN A 86 14.38 13.27 -16.67
C GLN A 86 13.61 12.07 -16.14
N GLY A 87 13.70 10.92 -16.82
CA GLY A 87 13.08 9.66 -16.39
C GLY A 87 13.62 9.16 -15.05
N GLN A 88 14.94 9.28 -14.83
CA GLN A 88 15.55 8.90 -13.55
C GLN A 88 15.10 9.80 -12.39
N ASN A 89 15.00 11.11 -12.61
CA ASN A 89 14.51 12.05 -11.61
C ASN A 89 13.04 11.77 -11.23
N MET A 90 12.19 11.50 -12.22
CA MET A 90 10.80 11.10 -11.99
C MET A 90 10.70 9.78 -11.22
N GLY A 91 11.51 8.79 -11.60
CA GLY A 91 11.58 7.51 -10.91
C GLY A 91 11.95 7.65 -9.43
N SER A 92 12.97 8.47 -9.11
CA SER A 92 13.37 8.76 -7.73
C SER A 92 12.25 9.41 -6.92
N LEU A 93 11.50 10.34 -7.52
CA LEU A 93 10.32 10.96 -6.90
C LEU A 93 9.23 9.93 -6.61
N ILE A 94 8.94 9.04 -7.57
CA ILE A 94 7.92 7.99 -7.42
C ILE A 94 8.27 7.04 -6.28
N ILE A 95 9.50 6.52 -6.22
CA ILE A 95 9.93 5.68 -5.09
C ILE A 95 9.80 6.44 -3.77
N SER A 96 10.19 7.71 -3.74
CA SER A 96 10.13 8.50 -2.51
C SER A 96 8.70 8.68 -2.02
N VAL A 97 7.76 9.00 -2.91
CA VAL A 97 6.33 9.13 -2.59
C VAL A 97 5.73 7.80 -2.15
N VAL A 98 6.04 6.71 -2.86
CA VAL A 98 5.50 5.39 -2.55
C VAL A 98 6.04 4.89 -1.22
N ALA A 99 7.36 4.94 -1.00
CA ALA A 99 7.96 4.54 0.27
C ALA A 99 7.42 5.37 1.44
N ALA A 100 7.33 6.69 1.29
CA ALA A 100 6.76 7.60 2.27
C ALA A 100 5.35 7.20 2.71
N THR A 101 4.46 7.05 1.73
CA THR A 101 3.05 6.74 1.99
C THR A 101 2.88 5.31 2.49
N THR A 102 3.71 4.37 2.01
CA THR A 102 3.74 2.99 2.51
C THR A 102 4.05 2.91 3.99
N VAL A 103 5.04 3.67 4.50
CA VAL A 103 5.34 3.70 5.96
C VAL A 103 4.10 4.10 6.77
N VAL A 104 3.33 5.10 6.29
CA VAL A 104 2.08 5.51 6.94
C VAL A 104 1.06 4.37 6.94
N PHE A 105 0.90 3.68 5.81
CA PHE A 105 0.00 2.54 5.68
C PHE A 105 0.44 1.30 6.48
N GLU A 106 1.73 1.14 6.78
CA GLU A 106 2.18 0.04 7.64
C GLU A 106 1.89 0.28 9.13
N ILE A 107 1.71 1.54 9.53
CA ILE A 107 1.23 1.88 10.88
C ILE A 107 -0.28 1.73 10.97
N ILE A 108 -1.01 2.26 9.97
CA ILE A 108 -2.48 2.26 9.94
C ILE A 108 -3.03 0.87 9.60
N GLY A 109 -2.36 0.16 8.69
CA GLY A 109 -2.77 -1.10 8.10
C GLY A 109 -3.12 -2.18 9.13
N PRO A 110 -2.24 -2.52 10.09
CA PRO A 110 -2.53 -3.52 11.12
C PRO A 110 -3.76 -3.18 11.96
N ILE A 111 -3.97 -1.90 12.27
CA ILE A 111 -5.12 -1.41 13.03
C ILE A 111 -6.40 -1.63 12.22
N THR A 112 -6.37 -1.23 10.94
CA THR A 112 -7.51 -1.34 10.02
C THR A 112 -7.83 -2.80 9.67
N THR A 113 -6.82 -3.64 9.45
CA THR A 113 -6.96 -5.08 9.24
C THR A 113 -7.54 -5.76 10.48
N LYS A 114 -7.05 -5.45 11.69
CA LYS A 114 -7.62 -5.99 12.93
C LYS A 114 -9.10 -5.60 13.09
N PHE A 115 -9.44 -4.35 12.78
CA PHE A 115 -10.83 -3.89 12.80
C PHE A 115 -11.69 -4.62 11.76
N ALA A 116 -11.17 -4.80 10.54
CA ALA A 116 -11.84 -5.49 9.44
C ALA A 116 -12.17 -6.95 9.81
N ILE A 117 -11.19 -7.69 10.33
CA ILE A 117 -11.36 -9.09 10.75
C ILE A 117 -12.32 -9.18 11.96
N SER A 118 -12.23 -8.24 12.91
CA SER A 118 -13.14 -8.17 14.07
C SER A 118 -14.58 -7.97 13.64
N LYS A 119 -14.82 -7.00 12.76
CA LYS A 119 -16.16 -6.71 12.24
C LYS A 119 -16.67 -7.73 11.23
N ALA A 120 -15.77 -8.50 10.61
CA ALA A 120 -16.14 -9.64 9.79
C ALA A 120 -16.65 -10.83 10.63
N GLY A 121 -16.51 -10.79 11.96
CA GLY A 121 -16.89 -11.90 12.83
C GLY A 121 -16.00 -13.14 12.65
N GLU A 122 -14.79 -12.93 12.12
CA GLU A 122 -13.76 -13.96 11.89
C GLU A 122 -12.88 -14.16 13.13
N ILE A 123 -12.87 -13.19 14.06
CA ILE A 123 -12.17 -13.32 15.34
C ILE A 123 -12.93 -14.32 16.23
N GLY A 124 -12.35 -15.50 16.43
CA GLY A 124 -12.83 -16.51 17.39
C GLY A 124 -13.57 -17.73 16.81
N LYS A 125 -13.66 -17.89 15.48
CA LYS A 125 -14.30 -19.09 14.87
C LYS A 125 -13.38 -20.32 14.72
N LEU A 126 -12.20 -20.32 15.33
CA LEU A 126 -11.17 -21.35 15.11
C LEU A 126 -11.20 -22.52 16.11
N HIS A 127 -12.36 -22.92 16.65
CA HIS A 127 -12.47 -24.13 17.49
C HIS A 127 -13.88 -24.77 17.54
N ARG A 128 -14.53 -25.00 16.40
CA ARG A 128 -15.67 -25.94 16.37
C ARG A 128 -15.62 -26.89 15.18
N LYS A 129 -14.78 -27.91 15.31
CA LYS A 129 -15.08 -29.29 14.90
C LYS A 129 -14.52 -30.22 15.94
#